data_AF-A0A2M9W9C8-F1
#
_entry.id   AF-A0A2M9W9C8-F1
#
_cell.length_a   1.000
_cell.length_b   1.000
_cell.length_c   1.000
_cell.angle_alpha   90.00
_cell.angle_beta   90.00
_cell.angle_gamma   90.00
#
_symmetry.space_group_name_H-M   'P 1'
#
loop_
_entity.id
_entity.type
_entity.pdbx_description
1 polymer ?
#
loop_
_entity_poly.entity_id
_entity_poly.type
_entity_poly.pdbx_seq_one_letter_code
_entity_poly.pdbx_strand_id
1 'polypeptide(L)'
;MKNIFDDKMADIMIGEAVTALLDEDVTISWAALTDRLRANIRGETDEERVRAGQRAIEEVGREMKIREQQNNVVAVHRGLQPDKLH
;
A
#
# COMPACT_ATOMS: atom_id res chain seq x y z
N MET A 1 -21.81 -5.02 -9.78
CA MET A 1 -21.17 -6.23 -9.21
C MET A 1 -19.77 -5.84 -8.77
N LYS A 2 -19.35 -6.14 -7.53
CA LYS A 2 -17.93 -6.06 -7.16
C LYS A 2 -17.22 -7.13 -7.99
N ASN A 3 -16.30 -6.73 -8.87
CA ASN A 3 -15.59 -7.68 -9.70
C ASN A 3 -14.54 -8.40 -8.84
N ILE A 4 -14.92 -9.57 -8.33
CA ILE A 4 -14.07 -10.44 -7.50
C ILE A 4 -12.75 -10.77 -8.22
N PHE A 5 -12.77 -10.79 -9.55
CA PHE A 5 -11.58 -11.00 -10.36
C PHE A 5 -10.60 -9.84 -10.26
N ASP A 6 -11.08 -8.59 -10.35
CA ASP A 6 -10.23 -7.40 -10.22
C ASP A 6 -9.62 -7.29 -8.81
N ASP A 7 -10.36 -7.70 -7.77
CA ASP A 7 -9.86 -7.75 -6.39
C ASP A 7 -8.71 -8.77 -6.25
N LYS A 8 -8.91 -9.99 -6.75
CA LYS A 8 -7.86 -11.02 -6.72
C LYS A 8 -6.65 -10.66 -7.57
N MET A 9 -6.88 -10.02 -8.72
CA MET A 9 -5.80 -9.58 -9.59
C MET A 9 -5.00 -8.43 -8.94
N ALA A 10 -5.67 -7.52 -8.20
CA ALA A 10 -4.99 -6.50 -7.41
C ALA A 10 -4.10 -7.14 -6.33
N ASP A 11 -4.60 -8.13 -5.59
CA ASP A 11 -3.81 -8.89 -4.60
C ASP A 11 -2.57 -9.54 -5.23
N ILE A 12 -2.74 -10.18 -6.38
CA ILE A 12 -1.64 -10.79 -7.14
C ILE A 12 -0.60 -9.74 -7.52
N MET A 13 -1.03 -8.61 -8.08
CA MET A 13 -0.12 -7.53 -8.49
C MET A 13 0.63 -6.90 -7.32
N ILE A 14 0.01 -6.81 -6.14
CA ILE A 14 0.69 -6.40 -4.91
C ILE A 14 1.77 -7.44 -4.55
N GLY A 15 1.43 -8.73 -4.58
CA GLY A 15 2.37 -9.82 -4.32
C GLY A 15 3.56 -9.84 -5.29
N GLU A 16 3.32 -9.66 -6.60
CA GLU A 16 4.35 -9.53 -7.63
C GLU A 16 5.27 -8.34 -7.35
N ALA A 17 4.69 -7.17 -7.03
CA ALA A 17 5.46 -5.97 -6.74
C ALA A 17 6.31 -6.11 -5.47
N VAL A 18 5.78 -6.73 -4.41
CA VAL A 18 6.53 -7.01 -3.18
C VAL A 18 7.66 -8.00 -3.44
N THR A 19 7.39 -9.07 -4.19
CA THR A 19 8.41 -10.07 -4.54
C THR A 19 9.54 -9.43 -5.35
N ALA A 20 9.22 -8.58 -6.33
CA ALA A 20 10.21 -7.88 -7.12
C ALA A 20 11.03 -6.84 -6.32
N LEU A 21 10.50 -6.32 -5.22
CA LEU A 21 11.27 -5.45 -4.31
C LEU A 21 12.22 -6.27 -3.43
N LEU A 22 11.79 -7.45 -2.97
CA LEU A 22 12.63 -8.38 -2.22
C LEU A 22 13.78 -8.90 -3.08
N ASP A 23 13.51 -9.30 -4.32
CA ASP A 23 14.53 -9.81 -5.24
C ASP A 23 15.59 -8.76 -5.60
N GLU A 24 15.22 -7.47 -5.58
CA GLU A 24 16.13 -6.36 -5.83
C GLU A 24 16.84 -5.84 -4.56
N ASP A 25 16.63 -6.48 -3.41
CA ASP A 25 17.14 -6.06 -2.09
C ASP A 25 16.77 -4.60 -1.75
N VAL A 26 15.62 -4.15 -2.25
CA VAL A 26 15.09 -2.81 -2.00
C VAL A 26 14.32 -2.81 -0.69
N THR A 27 14.59 -1.82 0.17
CA THR A 27 13.80 -1.62 1.38
C THR A 27 12.32 -1.45 1.04
N ILE A 28 11.49 -2.37 1.53
CA ILE A 28 10.04 -2.30 1.32
C ILE A 28 9.47 -1.13 2.11
N SER A 29 8.99 -0.15 1.37
CA SER A 29 8.24 1.00 1.89
C SER A 29 6.99 1.22 1.07
N TRP A 30 6.02 1.96 1.62
CA TRP A 30 4.81 2.34 0.87
C TRP A 30 5.13 3.08 -0.42
N ALA A 31 6.15 3.95 -0.40
CA ALA A 31 6.61 4.67 -1.59
C ALA A 31 7.19 3.69 -2.63
N ALA A 32 8.11 2.80 -2.22
CA ALA A 32 8.72 1.82 -3.10
C ALA A 32 7.69 0.87 -3.73
N LEU A 33 6.71 0.41 -2.94
CA LEU A 33 5.61 -0.43 -3.42
C LEU A 33 4.73 0.31 -4.43
N THR A 34 4.36 1.55 -4.15
CA THR A 34 3.53 2.38 -5.05
C THR A 34 4.26 2.66 -6.37
N ASP A 35 5.55 2.99 -6.31
CA ASP A 35 6.35 3.27 -7.48
C ASP A 35 6.57 2.02 -8.34
N ARG A 36 6.74 0.86 -7.71
CA ARG A 36 6.80 -0.43 -8.41
C ARG A 36 5.49 -0.74 -9.12
N LEU A 37 4.34 -0.61 -8.44
CA LEU A 37 3.04 -0.84 -9.06
C LEU A 37 2.80 0.10 -10.25
N ARG A 38 3.19 1.37 -10.14
CA ARG A 38 3.15 2.35 -11.24
C ARG A 38 4.09 2.00 -12.39
N ALA A 39 5.24 1.37 -12.12
CA ALA A 39 6.14 0.89 -13.16
C ALA A 39 5.52 -0.30 -13.90
N ASN A 40 4.90 -1.24 -13.18
CA ASN A 40 4.26 -2.42 -13.76
C ASN A 40 3.14 -2.05 -14.75
N ILE A 41 2.31 -1.05 -14.44
CA ILE A 41 1.20 -0.65 -15.34
C ILE A 41 1.64 0.25 -16.51
N ARG A 42 2.82 0.87 -16.47
CA ARG A 42 3.24 1.84 -17.49
C ARG A 42 3.56 1.22 -18.85
N GLY A 43 3.93 -0.07 -18.87
CA GLY A 43 4.18 -0.84 -20.08
C GLY A 43 3.14 -1.95 -20.33
N GLU A 44 2.08 -1.99 -19.54
CA GLU A 44 1.07 -3.05 -19.61
C GLU A 44 0.04 -2.75 -20.71
N THR A 45 -0.26 -3.76 -21.52
CA THR A 45 -1.24 -3.66 -22.62
C THR A 45 -2.57 -4.34 -22.26
N ASP A 46 -2.55 -5.23 -21.27
CA ASP A 46 -3.76 -5.88 -20.78
C ASP A 46 -4.59 -4.90 -19.93
N GLU A 47 -5.74 -4.51 -20.45
CA GLU A 47 -6.65 -3.58 -19.76
C GLU A 47 -7.14 -4.09 -18.41
N GLU A 48 -7.29 -5.41 -18.22
CA GLU A 48 -7.66 -6.00 -16.93
C GLU A 48 -6.55 -5.81 -15.91
N ARG A 49 -5.29 -6.05 -16.31
CA ARG A 49 -4.12 -5.83 -15.47
C ARG A 49 -3.90 -4.35 -15.18
N VAL A 50 -4.15 -3.45 -16.13
CA VAL A 50 -4.09 -2.01 -15.88
C VAL A 50 -5.10 -1.59 -14.81
N ARG A 51 -6.36 -2.04 -14.93
CA ARG A 51 -7.41 -1.73 -13.94
C ARG A 51 -7.09 -2.32 -12.57
N ALA A 52 -6.64 -3.57 -12.52
CA ALA A 52 -6.24 -4.22 -11.28
C ALA A 52 -5.04 -3.51 -10.63
N GLY A 53 -4.06 -3.07 -11.42
CA GLY A 53 -2.90 -2.33 -10.93
C GLY A 53 -3.25 -0.95 -10.38
N GLN A 54 -4.19 -0.24 -11.01
CA GLN A 54 -4.74 1.01 -10.46
C GLN A 54 -5.45 0.77 -9.13
N ARG A 55 -6.25 -0.30 -9.03
CA ARG A 55 -6.92 -0.68 -7.78
C ARG A 55 -5.94 -1.02 -6.67
N ALA A 56 -4.88 -1.76 -7.00
CA ALA A 56 -3.79 -2.06 -6.06
C ALA A 56 -3.12 -0.79 -5.53
N ILE A 57 -2.84 0.19 -6.40
CA ILE A 57 -2.28 1.49 -6.00
C ILE A 57 -3.23 2.24 -5.05
N GLU A 58 -4.54 2.25 -5.36
CA GLU A 58 -5.54 2.89 -4.51
C GLU A 58 -5.66 2.22 -3.14
N GLU A 59 -5.59 0.89 -3.08
CA GLU A 59 -5.64 0.13 -1.84
C GLU A 59 -4.43 0.39 -0.95
N VAL A 60 -3.23 0.28 -1.52
CA VAL A 60 -1.97 0.60 -0.84
C VAL A 60 -1.99 2.04 -0.30
N GLY A 61 -2.49 3.00 -1.10
CA GLY A 61 -2.63 4.39 -0.67
C GLY A 61 -3.67 4.61 0.44
N ARG A 62 -4.78 3.86 0.43
CA ARG A 62 -5.77 3.91 1.52
C ARG A 62 -5.21 3.36 2.82
N GLU A 63 -4.56 2.20 2.78
CA GLU A 63 -3.95 1.58 3.96
C GLU A 63 -2.84 2.45 4.57
N MET A 64 -2.03 3.10 3.73
CA MET A 64 -1.03 4.08 4.18
C MET A 64 -1.69 5.20 5.00
N LYS A 65 -2.75 5.82 4.47
CA LYS A 65 -3.48 6.92 5.15
C LYS A 65 -4.12 6.47 6.47
N ILE A 66 -4.70 5.27 6.49
CA ILE A 66 -5.29 4.70 7.71
C ILE A 66 -4.21 4.53 8.79
N ARG A 67 -3.03 4.02 8.42
CA ARG A 67 -1.92 3.85 9.36
C ARG A 67 -1.29 5.16 9.82
N GLU A 68 -1.19 6.16 8.95
CA GLU A 68 -0.77 7.51 9.35
C GLU A 68 -1.72 8.11 10.39
N GLN A 69 -3.03 7.95 10.20
CA GLN A 69 -4.04 8.41 11.16
C GLN A 69 -3.95 7.65 12.49
N GLN A 70 -3.73 6.34 12.46
CA GLN A 70 -3.54 5.53 13.68
C GLN A 70 -2.27 5.93 14.44
N ASN A 71 -1.15 6.15 13.73
CA ASN A 71 0.09 6.61 14.35
C ASN A 71 -0.09 7.99 14.98
N ASN A 72 -0.88 8.88 14.36
CA ASN A 72 -1.20 10.19 14.92
C ASN A 72 -2.03 10.08 16.21
N VAL A 73 -3.03 9.18 16.25
CA VAL A 73 -3.83 8.92 17.47
C VAL A 73 -2.98 8.37 18.61
N VAL A 74 -2.05 7.44 18.32
CA VAL A 74 -1.14 6.88 19.33
C VAL A 74 -0.13 7.93 19.82
N ALA A 75 0.37 8.81 18.95
CA ALA A 75 1.25 9.91 19.34
C ALA A 75 0.53 10.91 20.27
N VAL A 76 -0.72 11.25 19.97
CA VAL A 76 -1.55 12.13 20.81
C VAL A 76 -1.81 11.49 22.18
N HIS A 77 -2.09 10.19 22.26
CA HIS A 77 -2.27 9.50 23.53
C HIS A 77 -0.97 9.41 24.36
N ARG A 78 0.19 9.25 23.72
CA ARG A 78 1.48 9.19 24.42
C ARG A 78 1.92 10.54 24.98
N GLY A 79 1.50 11.65 24.37
CA GLY A 79 1.73 13.01 24.85
C GLY A 79 0.83 13.46 26.02
N LEU A 80 -0.15 12.63 26.42
CA LEU A 80 -1.11 12.92 27.49
C LEU A 80 -0.89 12.08 28.75
N GLN A 81 0.29 11.46 28.96
CA GLN A 81 0.60 10.91 30.27
C GLN A 81 0.75 12.07 31.25
N PRO A 82 -0.13 12.23 32.26
CA PRO A 82 0.07 13.22 33.28
C PRO A 82 1.25 12.75 34.11
N ASP A 83 2.40 13.40 33.90
CA ASP A 83 3.53 13.27 34.81
C ASP A 83 3.04 13.52 36.23
N LYS A 84 3.28 12.50 37.05
CA LYS A 84 3.26 12.46 38.52
C LYS A 84 3.11 13.85 39.15
N LEU A 85 1.88 14.19 39.54
CA LEU A 85 1.65 15.20 40.58
C LEU A 85 2.15 14.61 41.90
N HIS A 86 3.33 15.10 42.31
CA HIS A 86 3.81 15.06 43.68
C HIS A 86 2.86 15.82 44.63
#